data_AF-A0A8D8C5Y2-F1
#
_entry.id   AF-A0A8D8C5Y2-F1
#
_cell.length_a   1.000
_cell.length_b   1.000
_cell.length_c   1.000
_cell.angle_alpha   90.00
_cell.angle_beta   90.00
_cell.angle_gamma   90.00
#
_symmetry.space_group_name_H-M   'P 1'
#
loop_
_entity.id
_entity.type
_entity.pdbx_description
1 polymer ?
#
loop_
_entity_poly.entity_id
_entity_poly.type
_entity_poly.pdbx_seq_one_letter_code
_entity_poly.pdbx_strand_id
1 'polypeptide(L)'
;TNHRQMNTYCIIMMLIFYLQTKKLPLLPSVQDLQKGIPRVNYGPWNLGYPREIVFQSMNRESIRQLLTAFFKYYATFEYDKYLISPYVGRRVTVDEMKQQKVRELQPYYRAEQQQFPQFNYGTLLHIQDPFELNMNVGGVLNSAQHFEQFKLSFKTAHEVCLATIQEPFAKVLEEVFTKTKKFSKPPKNVPRPKNGTTNNNATGNGGETPSPAEDNGKHWRICRLLPIEYELFMVRQILLVRNTDKDAIITERQIK
;
A
#
# COMPACT_ATOMS: atom_id res chain seq x y z
N THR A 1 7.76 5.37 19.12
CA THR A 1 6.45 4.69 18.91
C THR A 1 5.93 4.80 17.48
N ASN A 2 6.81 4.83 16.46
CA ASN A 2 6.48 5.21 15.06
C ASN A 2 6.21 4.03 14.10
N HIS A 3 6.25 2.77 14.55
CA HIS A 3 6.21 1.59 13.66
C HIS A 3 4.81 1.03 13.37
N ARG A 4 3.72 1.77 13.67
CA ARG A 4 2.33 1.30 13.50
C ARG A 4 1.49 2.14 12.56
N GLN A 5 2.12 3.10 11.88
CA GLN A 5 1.50 3.89 10.82
C GLN A 5 1.92 3.34 9.46
N MET A 6 0.99 3.40 8.52
CA MET A 6 1.24 2.96 7.15
C MET A 6 2.34 3.82 6.52
N ASN A 7 3.37 3.20 5.93
CA ASN A 7 4.47 3.94 5.34
C ASN A 7 4.07 4.55 3.98
N THR A 8 4.83 5.54 3.51
CA THR A 8 4.61 6.17 2.20
C THR A 8 4.58 5.14 1.07
N TYR A 9 5.42 4.10 1.17
CA TYR A 9 5.47 3.01 0.19
C TYR A 9 4.12 2.31 0.00
N CYS A 10 3.38 2.00 1.07
CA CYS A 10 2.04 1.43 0.98
C CYS A 10 1.07 2.35 0.23
N ILE A 11 1.10 3.67 0.51
CA ILE A 11 0.24 4.64 -0.19
C ILE A 11 0.59 4.67 -1.68
N ILE A 12 1.88 4.62 -2.03
CA ILE A 12 2.34 4.56 -3.42
C ILE A 12 1.86 3.27 -4.09
N MET A 13 1.96 2.11 -3.44
CA MET A 13 1.45 0.84 -3.98
C MET A 13 -0.06 0.89 -4.22
N MET A 14 -0.81 1.48 -3.29
CA MET A 14 -2.24 1.72 -3.47
C MET A 14 -2.54 2.66 -4.65
N LEU A 15 -1.78 3.76 -4.78
CA LEU A 15 -1.93 4.68 -5.90
C LEU A 15 -1.65 4.00 -7.24
N ILE A 16 -0.55 3.24 -7.35
CA ILE A 16 -0.19 2.50 -8.56
C ILE A 16 -1.32 1.51 -8.91
N PHE A 17 -1.77 0.70 -7.94
CA PHE A 17 -2.86 -0.25 -8.17
C PHE A 17 -4.17 0.44 -8.59
N TYR A 18 -4.52 1.56 -7.97
CA TYR A 18 -5.68 2.35 -8.37
C TYR A 18 -5.57 2.81 -9.84
N LEU A 19 -4.42 3.30 -10.26
CA LEU A 19 -4.18 3.76 -11.64
C LEU A 19 -4.18 2.61 -12.67
N GLN A 20 -3.74 1.41 -12.27
CA GLN A 20 -3.78 0.20 -13.10
C GLN A 20 -5.21 -0.35 -13.26
N THR A 21 -6.03 -0.27 -12.20
CA THR A 21 -7.39 -0.86 -12.17
C THR A 21 -8.48 0.01 -12.79
N LYS A 22 -8.12 1.17 -13.36
CA LYS A 22 -9.05 2.03 -14.11
C LYS A 22 -9.56 1.30 -15.35
N LYS A 23 -10.79 1.64 -15.79
CA LYS A 23 -11.34 1.13 -17.06
C LYS A 23 -10.43 1.41 -18.24
N LEU A 24 -9.81 2.60 -18.24
CA LEU A 24 -8.69 2.95 -19.12
C LEU A 24 -7.47 3.10 -18.20
N PRO A 25 -6.61 2.07 -18.09
CA PRO A 25 -5.45 2.07 -17.21
C PRO A 25 -4.50 3.22 -17.53
N LEU A 26 -3.95 3.86 -16.50
CA LEU A 26 -2.88 4.86 -16.66
C LEU A 26 -1.48 4.26 -16.53
N LEU A 27 -1.38 3.08 -15.93
CA LEU A 27 -0.12 2.36 -15.73
C LEU A 27 -0.31 0.88 -16.11
N PRO A 28 0.71 0.21 -16.69
CA PRO A 28 0.71 -1.22 -16.88
C PRO A 28 0.94 -1.95 -15.54
N SER A 29 0.57 -3.24 -15.49
CA SER A 29 0.93 -4.11 -14.35
C SER A 29 2.42 -4.42 -14.34
N VAL A 30 3.02 -4.73 -13.18
CA VAL A 30 4.43 -5.18 -13.17
C VAL A 30 4.58 -6.52 -13.88
N GLN A 31 3.56 -7.38 -13.84
CA GLN A 31 3.53 -8.60 -14.63
C GLN A 31 3.62 -8.32 -16.14
N ASP A 32 2.95 -7.29 -16.64
CA ASP A 32 3.05 -6.86 -18.05
C ASP A 32 4.42 -6.30 -18.37
N LEU A 33 4.98 -5.46 -17.49
CA LEU A 33 6.34 -4.92 -17.64
C LEU A 33 7.42 -6.01 -17.68
N GLN A 34 7.13 -7.16 -17.09
CA GLN A 34 8.02 -8.32 -17.09
C GLN A 34 7.93 -9.21 -18.33
N LYS A 35 6.98 -8.95 -19.23
CA LYS A 35 6.85 -9.72 -20.48
C LYS A 35 7.94 -9.33 -21.46
N GLY A 36 8.59 -10.32 -22.05
CA GLY A 36 9.54 -10.11 -23.15
C GLY A 36 10.86 -9.43 -22.75
N ILE A 37 11.14 -9.29 -21.46
CA ILE A 37 12.41 -8.74 -20.96
C ILE A 37 13.27 -9.82 -20.28
N PRO A 38 14.60 -9.64 -20.25
CA PRO A 38 15.48 -10.51 -19.47
C PRO A 38 15.09 -10.51 -17.98
N ARG A 39 15.05 -11.71 -17.39
CA ARG A 39 14.78 -11.84 -15.96
C ARG A 39 15.98 -11.35 -15.15
N VAL A 40 15.70 -10.59 -14.10
CA VAL A 40 16.69 -10.26 -13.06
C VAL A 40 16.25 -11.01 -11.82
N ASN A 41 16.82 -12.19 -11.58
CA ASN A 41 16.35 -13.05 -10.48
C ASN A 41 16.96 -12.61 -9.14
N TYR A 42 16.12 -12.53 -8.12
CA TYR A 42 16.53 -12.45 -6.71
C TYR A 42 15.73 -13.47 -5.91
N GLY A 43 16.35 -14.61 -5.59
CA GLY A 43 15.63 -15.79 -5.13
C GLY A 43 14.63 -16.26 -6.20
N PRO A 44 13.34 -16.49 -5.86
CA PRO A 44 12.34 -16.90 -6.83
C PRO A 44 11.72 -15.70 -7.58
N TRP A 45 12.04 -14.48 -7.17
CA TRP A 45 11.43 -13.25 -7.66
C TRP A 45 12.15 -12.72 -8.90
N ASN A 46 11.37 -12.18 -9.83
CA ASN A 46 11.90 -11.41 -10.95
C ASN A 46 11.84 -9.93 -10.59
N LEU A 47 12.98 -9.26 -10.62
CA LEU A 47 13.16 -7.81 -10.45
C LEU A 47 13.31 -7.08 -11.79
N GLY A 48 13.26 -7.81 -12.91
CA GLY A 48 13.37 -7.20 -14.23
C GLY A 48 12.16 -6.31 -14.52
N TYR A 49 12.41 -5.14 -15.09
CA TYR A 49 11.43 -4.27 -15.74
C TYR A 49 12.20 -3.38 -16.73
N PRO A 50 11.56 -2.82 -17.78
CA PRO A 50 12.27 -1.98 -18.74
C PRO A 50 12.75 -0.69 -18.08
N ARG A 51 13.94 -0.21 -18.48
CA ARG A 51 14.50 1.06 -18.01
C ARG A 51 13.60 2.25 -18.36
N GLU A 52 12.94 2.17 -19.51
CA GLU A 52 11.97 3.15 -19.99
C GLU A 52 10.62 2.46 -20.19
N ILE A 53 9.61 2.91 -19.45
CA ILE A 53 8.25 2.39 -19.57
C ILE A 53 7.53 3.16 -20.67
N VAL A 54 7.42 2.54 -21.84
CA VAL A 54 6.61 3.06 -22.94
C VAL A 54 5.19 2.52 -22.78
N PHE A 55 4.29 3.33 -22.26
CA PHE A 55 2.87 2.99 -22.09
C PHE A 55 1.99 4.16 -22.49
N GLN A 56 1.05 3.92 -23.42
CA GLN A 56 0.10 4.93 -23.87
C GLN A 56 -1.25 4.69 -23.21
N SER A 57 -1.66 5.62 -22.35
CA SER A 57 -3.00 5.60 -21.76
C SER A 57 -3.99 6.35 -22.64
N MET A 58 -5.20 5.79 -22.79
CA MET A 58 -6.34 6.47 -23.38
C MET A 58 -7.15 7.27 -22.34
N ASN A 59 -6.73 7.25 -21.08
CA ASN A 59 -7.39 7.98 -20.00
C ASN A 59 -7.24 9.50 -20.19
N ARG A 60 -8.33 10.23 -20.00
CA ARG A 60 -8.39 11.70 -20.12
C ARG A 60 -8.84 12.39 -18.84
N GLU A 61 -8.86 11.67 -17.71
CA GLU A 61 -9.21 12.25 -16.42
C GLU A 61 -8.12 13.23 -15.98
N SER A 62 -8.55 14.40 -15.55
CA SER A 62 -7.66 15.39 -14.92
C SER A 62 -7.12 14.88 -13.59
N ILE A 63 -6.01 15.46 -13.12
CA ILE A 63 -5.41 15.16 -11.81
C ILE A 63 -6.44 15.30 -10.68
N ARG A 64 -7.29 16.33 -10.72
CA ARG A 64 -8.36 16.53 -9.75
C ARG A 64 -9.35 15.36 -9.75
N GLN A 65 -9.79 14.92 -10.93
CA GLN A 65 -10.71 13.78 -11.06
C GLN A 65 -10.06 12.50 -10.53
N LEU A 66 -8.81 12.25 -10.90
CA LEU A 66 -8.04 11.09 -10.43
C LEU A 66 -7.89 11.09 -8.91
N LEU A 67 -7.53 12.23 -8.30
CA LEU A 67 -7.37 12.37 -6.86
C LEU A 67 -8.70 12.15 -6.11
N THR A 68 -9.77 12.79 -6.58
CA THR A 68 -11.11 12.64 -6.00
C THR A 68 -11.58 11.19 -6.06
N ALA A 69 -11.38 10.55 -7.21
CA ALA A 69 -11.77 9.15 -7.42
C ALA A 69 -10.85 8.16 -6.69
N PHE A 70 -9.58 8.48 -6.46
CA PHE A 70 -8.68 7.70 -5.60
C PHE A 70 -9.21 7.66 -4.16
N PHE A 71 -9.59 8.83 -3.62
CA PHE A 71 -10.17 8.88 -2.28
C PHE A 71 -11.48 8.11 -2.19
N LYS A 72 -12.36 8.24 -3.19
CA LYS A 72 -13.61 7.47 -3.29
C LYS A 72 -13.35 5.95 -3.34
N TYR A 73 -12.39 5.54 -4.17
CA TYR A 73 -12.05 4.14 -4.40
C TYR A 73 -11.68 3.46 -3.09
N TYR A 74 -10.77 4.05 -2.33
CA TYR A 74 -10.31 3.50 -1.06
C TYR A 74 -11.24 3.78 0.13
N ALA A 75 -12.12 4.78 0.06
CA ALA A 75 -13.19 4.94 1.04
C ALA A 75 -14.24 3.80 0.98
N THR A 76 -14.36 3.13 -0.17
CA THR A 76 -15.38 2.11 -0.44
C THR A 76 -14.80 0.74 -0.82
N PHE A 77 -13.48 0.58 -0.72
CA PHE A 77 -12.79 -0.66 -1.07
C PHE A 77 -13.12 -1.78 -0.07
N GLU A 78 -13.49 -2.97 -0.58
CA GLU A 78 -13.70 -4.19 0.24
C GLU A 78 -12.32 -4.80 0.59
N TYR A 79 -11.67 -4.25 1.62
CA TYR A 79 -10.28 -4.58 2.03
C TYR A 79 -10.07 -6.04 2.48
N ASP A 80 -11.13 -6.66 3.00
CA ASP A 80 -11.19 -8.06 3.42
C ASP A 80 -11.29 -9.02 2.23
N LYS A 81 -11.93 -8.57 1.14
CA LYS A 81 -12.22 -9.38 -0.03
C LYS A 81 -11.15 -9.30 -1.10
N TYR A 82 -10.58 -8.13 -1.35
CA TYR A 82 -9.69 -7.89 -2.48
C TYR A 82 -8.23 -7.70 -2.08
N LEU A 83 -7.35 -8.25 -2.90
CA LEU A 83 -5.92 -8.02 -2.87
C LEU A 83 -5.57 -6.74 -3.64
N ILE A 84 -4.77 -5.87 -3.04
CA ILE A 84 -4.13 -4.74 -3.73
C ILE A 84 -2.79 -5.24 -4.24
N SER A 85 -2.70 -5.53 -5.54
CA SER A 85 -1.47 -6.09 -6.15
C SER A 85 -1.05 -5.27 -7.36
N PRO A 86 -0.03 -4.39 -7.23
CA PRO A 86 0.57 -3.71 -8.37
C PRO A 86 1.22 -4.67 -9.37
N TYR A 87 1.56 -5.89 -8.92
CA TYR A 87 2.05 -6.96 -9.78
C TYR A 87 0.99 -7.43 -10.76
N VAL A 88 -0.21 -7.74 -10.26
CA VAL A 88 -1.31 -8.24 -11.08
C VAL A 88 -2.03 -7.11 -11.82
N GLY A 89 -2.11 -5.91 -11.23
CA GLY A 89 -2.67 -4.71 -11.86
C GLY A 89 -4.18 -4.74 -12.16
N ARG A 90 -4.90 -5.75 -11.67
CA ARG A 90 -6.36 -5.86 -11.77
C ARG A 90 -6.96 -6.33 -10.45
N ARG A 91 -8.28 -6.19 -10.30
CA ARG A 91 -9.00 -6.71 -9.14
C ARG A 91 -8.89 -8.24 -9.08
N VAL A 92 -8.48 -8.72 -7.92
CA VAL A 92 -8.29 -10.12 -7.56
C VAL A 92 -8.79 -10.29 -6.14
N THR A 93 -9.56 -11.34 -5.89
CA THR A 93 -10.00 -11.68 -4.54
C THR A 93 -8.91 -12.43 -3.77
N VAL A 94 -8.93 -12.28 -2.45
CA VAL A 94 -8.06 -13.04 -1.55
C VAL A 94 -8.31 -14.55 -1.71
N ASP A 95 -9.56 -14.94 -1.97
CA ASP A 95 -9.93 -16.35 -2.20
C ASP A 95 -9.36 -16.90 -3.50
N GLU A 96 -9.41 -16.16 -4.61
CA GLU A 96 -8.74 -16.56 -5.85
C GLU A 96 -7.24 -16.73 -5.66
N MET A 97 -6.61 -15.85 -4.88
CA MET A 97 -5.19 -15.95 -4.55
C MET A 97 -4.89 -17.24 -3.77
N LYS A 98 -5.65 -17.53 -2.70
CA LYS A 98 -5.50 -18.73 -1.86
C LYS A 98 -5.76 -20.03 -2.63
N GLN A 99 -6.71 -20.00 -3.57
CA GLN A 99 -7.03 -21.14 -4.44
C GLN A 99 -6.05 -21.28 -5.62
N GLN A 100 -5.01 -20.46 -5.68
CA GLN A 100 -4.01 -20.43 -6.74
C GLN A 100 -4.58 -20.21 -8.16
N LYS A 101 -5.69 -19.47 -8.28
CA LYS A 101 -6.42 -19.26 -9.55
C LYS A 101 -5.98 -18.02 -10.34
N VAL A 102 -5.08 -17.22 -9.79
CA VAL A 102 -4.62 -15.96 -10.42
C VAL A 102 -3.50 -16.27 -11.41
N ARG A 103 -3.79 -16.18 -12.71
CA ARG A 103 -2.86 -16.56 -13.78
C ARG A 103 -1.54 -15.78 -13.75
N GLU A 104 -1.60 -14.52 -13.36
CA GLU A 104 -0.45 -13.64 -13.25
C GLU A 104 0.51 -14.11 -12.15
N LEU A 105 -0.01 -14.67 -11.05
CA LEU A 105 0.75 -15.12 -9.89
C LEU A 105 1.31 -16.56 -10.02
N GLN A 106 1.29 -17.15 -11.20
CA GLN A 106 1.93 -18.46 -11.44
C GLN A 106 3.40 -18.54 -10.99
N PRO A 107 4.25 -17.49 -11.16
CA PRO A 107 5.60 -17.50 -10.60
C PRO A 107 5.62 -17.60 -9.07
N TYR A 108 4.69 -16.94 -8.38
CA TYR A 108 4.53 -17.02 -6.92
C TYR A 108 4.12 -18.43 -6.47
N TYR A 109 3.12 -19.04 -7.13
CA TYR A 109 2.68 -20.39 -6.75
C TYR A 109 3.77 -21.45 -6.96
N ARG A 110 4.61 -21.30 -7.99
CA ARG A 110 5.78 -22.16 -8.20
C ARG A 110 6.82 -21.98 -7.09
N ALA A 111 7.05 -20.74 -6.64
CA ALA A 111 7.96 -20.47 -5.53
C ALA A 111 7.45 -21.15 -4.23
N GLU A 112 6.16 -21.05 -3.95
CA GLU A 112 5.54 -21.71 -2.79
C GLU A 112 5.73 -23.24 -2.83
N GLN A 113 5.54 -23.87 -4.00
CA GLN A 113 5.81 -25.30 -4.20
C GLN A 113 7.28 -25.69 -3.99
N GLN A 114 8.20 -24.74 -4.22
CA GLN A 114 9.63 -24.89 -3.96
C GLN A 114 10.01 -24.55 -2.51
N GLN A 115 9.05 -24.55 -1.59
CA GLN A 115 9.24 -24.29 -0.16
C GLN A 115 9.68 -22.86 0.17
N PHE A 116 9.48 -21.89 -0.74
CA PHE A 116 9.60 -20.48 -0.38
C PHE A 116 8.41 -20.05 0.50
N PRO A 117 8.59 -19.01 1.35
CA PRO A 117 7.54 -18.59 2.26
C PRO A 117 6.24 -18.21 1.55
N GLN A 118 5.11 -18.58 2.15
CA GLN A 118 3.79 -18.19 1.68
C GLN A 118 3.56 -16.68 1.83
N PHE A 119 2.55 -16.18 1.13
CA PHE A 119 2.14 -14.79 1.27
C PHE A 119 1.68 -14.48 2.69
N ASN A 120 2.25 -13.43 3.27
CA ASN A 120 1.92 -13.00 4.63
C ASN A 120 0.58 -12.24 4.66
N TYR A 121 -0.54 -12.95 4.74
CA TYR A 121 -1.86 -12.33 4.85
C TYR A 121 -1.98 -11.49 6.14
N GLY A 122 -2.23 -10.19 5.98
CA GLY A 122 -2.50 -9.28 7.09
C GLY A 122 -3.90 -9.49 7.67
N THR A 123 -4.17 -8.92 8.86
CA THR A 123 -5.49 -9.05 9.50
C THR A 123 -6.55 -8.15 8.86
N LEU A 124 -6.15 -6.99 8.32
CA LEU A 124 -7.08 -5.93 7.87
C LEU A 124 -6.82 -5.43 6.46
N LEU A 125 -5.58 -5.61 5.96
CA LEU A 125 -5.13 -5.01 4.71
C LEU A 125 -4.13 -5.93 4.01
N HIS A 126 -4.34 -6.13 2.71
CA HIS A 126 -3.53 -6.98 1.84
C HIS A 126 -2.99 -6.15 0.67
N ILE A 127 -1.77 -5.63 0.82
CA ILE A 127 -1.05 -4.95 -0.26
C ILE A 127 0.17 -5.79 -0.60
N GLN A 128 0.14 -6.46 -1.75
CA GLN A 128 1.25 -7.29 -2.21
C GLN A 128 2.38 -6.41 -2.75
N ASP A 129 3.62 -6.72 -2.36
CA ASP A 129 4.79 -6.11 -2.99
C ASP A 129 4.86 -6.52 -4.48
N PRO A 130 5.16 -5.58 -5.40
CA PRO A 130 5.21 -5.86 -6.84
C PRO A 130 6.29 -6.87 -7.24
N PHE A 131 7.30 -7.10 -6.42
CA PHE A 131 8.44 -7.95 -6.74
C PHE A 131 8.58 -9.12 -5.78
N GLU A 132 8.56 -8.85 -4.47
CA GLU A 132 8.62 -9.87 -3.43
C GLU A 132 7.20 -10.42 -3.18
N LEU A 133 6.71 -11.28 -4.06
CA LEU A 133 5.27 -11.61 -4.16
C LEU A 133 4.68 -12.31 -2.93
N ASN A 134 5.50 -12.80 -2.00
CA ASN A 134 5.09 -13.33 -0.70
C ASN A 134 4.97 -12.23 0.39
N MET A 135 5.33 -10.99 0.11
CA MET A 135 5.33 -9.90 1.08
C MET A 135 4.06 -9.06 1.01
N ASN A 136 3.43 -8.88 2.18
CA ASN A 136 2.36 -7.91 2.38
C ASN A 136 2.90 -6.64 3.04
N VAL A 137 3.05 -5.58 2.27
CA VAL A 137 3.58 -4.30 2.76
C VAL A 137 2.56 -3.61 3.68
N GLY A 138 1.26 -3.90 3.50
CA GLY A 138 0.17 -3.40 4.32
C GLY A 138 0.04 -4.06 5.69
N GLY A 139 0.83 -5.11 5.99
CA GLY A 139 0.77 -5.85 7.25
C GLY A 139 1.08 -5.01 8.50
N VAL A 140 1.69 -3.84 8.33
CA VAL A 140 1.94 -2.87 9.41
C VAL A 140 0.66 -2.30 10.02
N LEU A 141 -0.44 -2.27 9.26
CA LEU A 141 -1.73 -1.75 9.72
C LEU A 141 -2.58 -2.89 10.34
N ASN A 142 -2.24 -3.26 11.57
CA ASN A 142 -2.86 -4.38 12.29
C ASN A 142 -3.83 -3.95 13.41
N SER A 143 -3.93 -2.65 13.68
CA SER A 143 -4.80 -2.12 14.72
C SER A 143 -6.15 -1.69 14.15
N ALA A 144 -7.23 -2.29 14.63
CA ALA A 144 -8.59 -1.94 14.21
C ALA A 144 -8.87 -0.43 14.31
N GLN A 145 -8.40 0.23 15.37
CA GLN A 145 -8.56 1.68 15.54
C GLN A 145 -7.81 2.49 14.45
N HIS A 146 -6.58 2.10 14.13
CA HIS A 146 -5.82 2.77 13.07
C HIS A 146 -6.42 2.49 11.69
N PHE A 147 -6.98 1.29 11.48
CA PHE A 147 -7.67 0.94 10.26
C PHE A 147 -8.99 1.71 10.08
N GLU A 148 -9.78 1.89 11.13
CA GLU A 148 -10.95 2.77 11.09
C GLU A 148 -10.58 4.23 10.84
N GLN A 149 -9.52 4.72 11.49
CA GLN A 149 -8.97 6.05 11.20
C GLN A 149 -8.53 6.18 9.73
N PHE A 150 -7.87 5.16 9.18
CA PHE A 150 -7.41 5.11 7.80
C PHE A 150 -8.58 5.20 6.81
N LYS A 151 -9.64 4.39 6.99
CA LYS A 151 -10.86 4.47 6.18
C LYS A 151 -11.54 5.83 6.31
N LEU A 152 -11.62 6.38 7.53
CA LEU A 152 -12.19 7.70 7.79
C LEU A 152 -11.41 8.81 7.07
N SER A 153 -10.08 8.72 7.00
CA SER A 153 -9.26 9.69 6.27
C SER A 153 -9.60 9.71 4.78
N PHE A 154 -9.73 8.55 4.13
CA PHE A 154 -10.17 8.45 2.73
C PHE A 154 -11.57 9.04 2.50
N LYS A 155 -12.52 8.68 3.39
CA LYS A 155 -13.88 9.22 3.33
C LYS A 155 -13.90 10.73 3.46
N THR A 156 -13.18 11.27 4.43
CA THR A 156 -13.10 12.71 4.71
C THR A 156 -12.45 13.45 3.54
N ALA A 157 -11.35 12.95 2.99
CA ALA A 157 -10.69 13.55 1.84
C ALA A 157 -11.60 13.58 0.60
N HIS A 158 -12.36 12.50 0.36
CA HIS A 158 -13.36 12.48 -0.71
C HIS A 158 -14.47 13.52 -0.49
N GLU A 159 -15.02 13.65 0.73
CA GLU A 159 -16.01 14.67 1.09
C GLU A 159 -15.47 16.10 0.85
N VAL A 160 -14.22 16.36 1.22
CA VAL A 160 -13.54 17.65 0.98
C VAL A 160 -13.40 17.94 -0.52
N CYS A 161 -12.97 16.96 -1.32
CA CYS A 161 -12.86 17.12 -2.76
C CYS A 161 -14.21 17.45 -3.42
N LEU A 162 -15.32 16.86 -2.93
CA LEU A 162 -16.66 17.18 -3.43
C LEU A 162 -17.11 18.58 -3.03
N ALA A 163 -16.85 18.98 -1.77
CA ALA A 163 -17.19 20.31 -1.28
C ALA A 163 -16.43 21.44 -1.98
N THR A 164 -15.25 21.14 -2.52
CA THR A 164 -14.35 22.12 -3.17
C THR A 164 -14.27 21.94 -4.69
N ILE A 165 -15.27 21.31 -5.31
CA ILE A 165 -15.23 20.98 -6.75
C ILE A 165 -15.12 22.22 -7.65
N GLN A 166 -15.73 23.34 -7.25
CA GLN A 166 -15.71 24.61 -7.99
C GLN A 166 -14.50 25.50 -7.62
N GLU A 167 -13.74 25.12 -6.60
CA GLU A 167 -12.62 25.90 -6.09
C GLU A 167 -11.33 25.64 -6.89
N PRO A 168 -10.38 26.58 -6.91
CA PRO A 168 -9.05 26.37 -7.49
C PRO A 168 -8.36 25.13 -6.89
N PHE A 169 -7.55 24.42 -7.69
CA PHE A 169 -6.99 23.13 -7.26
C PHE A 169 -6.06 23.26 -6.06
N ALA A 170 -5.34 24.38 -5.94
CA ALA A 170 -4.50 24.68 -4.78
C ALA A 170 -5.28 24.67 -3.46
N LYS A 171 -6.48 25.28 -3.44
CA LYS A 171 -7.36 25.29 -2.26
C LYS A 171 -7.85 23.89 -1.91
N VAL A 172 -8.12 23.04 -2.90
CA VAL A 172 -8.49 21.64 -2.66
C VAL A 172 -7.35 20.88 -1.98
N LEU A 173 -6.12 21.06 -2.44
CA LEU A 173 -4.95 20.43 -1.82
C LEU A 173 -4.79 20.90 -0.37
N GLU A 174 -4.84 22.21 -0.14
CA GLU A 174 -4.77 22.78 1.21
C GLU A 174 -5.84 22.19 2.14
N GLU A 175 -7.09 22.14 1.69
CA GLU A 175 -8.19 21.61 2.49
C GLU A 175 -8.07 20.10 2.75
N VAL A 176 -7.57 19.31 1.81
CA VAL A 176 -7.34 17.87 2.00
C VAL A 176 -6.30 17.62 3.10
N PHE A 177 -5.30 18.49 3.26
CA PHE A 177 -4.29 18.37 4.31
C PHE A 177 -4.70 18.96 5.66
N THR A 178 -5.66 19.89 5.68
CA THR A 178 -6.05 20.62 6.90
C THR A 178 -7.38 20.13 7.50
N LYS A 179 -8.39 19.86 6.66
CA LYS A 179 -9.73 19.39 7.11
C LYS A 179 -9.72 17.90 7.39
N THR A 180 -9.10 17.51 8.49
CA THR A 180 -9.02 16.11 8.95
C THR A 180 -10.00 15.81 10.08
N LYS A 181 -10.51 14.57 10.12
CA LYS A 181 -11.35 14.05 11.21
C LYS A 181 -10.59 12.98 11.97
N LYS A 182 -10.73 12.99 13.31
CA LYS A 182 -10.20 11.92 14.17
C LYS A 182 -11.30 10.90 14.48
N PHE A 183 -10.97 9.63 14.33
CA PHE A 183 -11.84 8.54 14.68
C PHE A 183 -12.00 8.49 16.21
N SER A 184 -13.23 8.63 16.68
CA SER A 184 -13.62 8.39 18.07
C SER A 184 -14.34 7.05 18.17
N LYS A 185 -13.95 6.24 19.15
CA LYS A 185 -14.72 5.03 19.49
C LYS A 185 -16.07 5.48 20.08
N PRO A 186 -17.19 4.85 19.71
CA PRO A 186 -18.45 5.10 20.42
C PRO A 186 -18.28 4.75 21.91
N PRO A 187 -18.89 5.52 22.82
CA PRO A 187 -18.81 5.23 24.25
C PRO A 187 -19.39 3.84 24.53
N LYS A 188 -18.72 3.05 25.36
CA LYS A 188 -19.18 1.74 25.82
C LYS A 188 -20.36 1.89 26.80
N ASN A 189 -21.52 2.33 26.31
CA ASN A 189 -22.77 2.32 27.07
C ASN A 189 -23.69 1.22 26.54
N VAL A 190 -23.39 -0.02 26.92
CA VAL A 190 -24.41 -1.05 27.09
C VAL A 190 -24.05 -1.82 28.37
N PRO A 191 -24.80 -1.65 29.47
CA PRO A 191 -24.66 -2.51 30.63
C PRO A 191 -25.01 -3.94 30.21
N ARG A 192 -24.04 -4.85 30.32
CA ARG A 192 -24.29 -6.29 30.22
C ARG A 192 -25.28 -6.66 31.34
N PRO A 193 -26.42 -7.32 31.06
CA PRO A 193 -27.28 -7.80 32.13
C PRO A 193 -26.50 -8.84 32.94
N LYS A 194 -26.35 -8.55 34.24
CA LYS A 194 -25.86 -9.49 35.23
C LYS A 194 -26.98 -10.47 35.55
N ASN A 195 -26.89 -11.70 35.07
CA ASN A 195 -27.56 -12.82 35.73
C ASN A 195 -26.48 -13.61 36.48
N GLY A 196 -26.54 -13.56 37.82
CA GLY A 196 -26.05 -14.64 38.67
C GLY A 196 -26.96 -15.87 38.51
N THR A 197 -26.66 -17.06 39.00
CA THR A 197 -25.70 -17.58 39.99
C THR A 197 -25.78 -19.09 39.84
N THR A 198 -24.66 -19.84 39.90
CA THR A 198 -24.44 -20.92 40.89
C THR A 198 -23.10 -21.64 40.69
N ASN A 199 -22.46 -21.89 41.83
CA ASN A 199 -21.21 -22.62 42.04
C ASN A 199 -21.35 -24.11 41.69
N ASN A 200 -20.21 -24.75 41.40
CA ASN A 200 -19.72 -25.85 42.23
C ASN A 200 -18.22 -26.12 42.03
N ASN A 201 -17.57 -26.43 43.16
CA ASN A 201 -16.14 -26.68 43.38
C ASN A 201 -15.63 -27.98 42.72
N ALA A 202 -14.34 -28.05 42.39
CA ALA A 202 -13.30 -28.69 43.23
C ALA A 202 -12.02 -29.12 42.47
N THR A 203 -10.87 -28.72 43.05
CA THR A 203 -9.58 -29.44 43.23
C THR A 203 -8.72 -29.94 42.05
N GLY A 204 -7.42 -29.58 42.09
CA GLY A 204 -6.34 -30.54 41.77
C GLY A 204 -5.08 -30.01 41.06
N ASN A 205 -4.03 -29.73 41.83
CA ASN A 205 -2.58 -29.88 41.59
C ASN A 205 -1.83 -29.32 40.35
N GLY A 206 -0.88 -28.43 40.66
CA GLY A 206 0.58 -28.54 40.44
C GLY A 206 1.12 -29.18 39.14
N GLY A 207 1.85 -28.38 38.36
CA GLY A 207 2.69 -28.84 37.26
C GLY A 207 3.61 -27.73 36.75
N GLU A 208 4.89 -28.05 36.59
CA GLU A 208 6.04 -27.17 36.40
C GLU A 208 6.08 -26.45 35.04
N THR A 209 6.69 -25.26 35.03
CA THR A 209 7.00 -24.47 33.82
C THR A 209 8.34 -24.92 33.23
N PRO A 210 8.43 -25.35 31.95
CA PRO A 210 9.72 -25.45 31.28
C PRO A 210 10.05 -24.14 30.54
N SER A 211 11.31 -23.73 30.67
CA SER A 211 11.94 -22.59 30.00
C SER A 211 11.85 -22.66 28.46
N PRO A 212 11.86 -21.53 27.73
CA PRO A 212 11.83 -21.55 26.27
C PRO A 212 13.21 -21.93 25.72
N ALA A 213 13.21 -22.97 24.87
CA ALA A 213 14.35 -23.38 24.07
C ALA A 213 14.76 -22.32 23.04
N GLU A 214 16.05 -22.21 22.81
CA GLU A 214 16.70 -21.34 21.83
C GLU A 214 16.26 -21.68 20.39
N ASP A 215 15.60 -20.73 19.72
CA ASP A 215 15.26 -20.83 18.29
C ASP A 215 16.46 -20.39 17.44
N ASN A 216 17.25 -21.37 17.01
CA ASN A 216 18.34 -21.25 16.04
C ASN A 216 17.81 -21.28 14.58
N GLY A 217 16.83 -20.44 14.26
CA GLY A 217 16.30 -20.26 12.91
C GLY A 217 17.09 -19.23 12.10
N LYS A 218 17.85 -19.69 11.09
CA LYS A 218 18.55 -18.86 10.08
C LYS A 218 17.70 -17.67 9.63
N HIS A 219 18.12 -16.47 10.02
CA HIS A 219 17.52 -15.18 9.70
C HIS A 219 17.53 -14.97 8.18
N TRP A 220 16.38 -15.15 7.51
CA TRP A 220 16.20 -14.69 6.15
C TRP A 220 16.38 -13.17 6.17
N ARG A 221 17.39 -12.67 5.44
CA ARG A 221 17.65 -11.24 5.39
C ARG A 221 16.46 -10.59 4.70
N ILE A 222 15.61 -9.92 5.48
CA ILE A 222 14.61 -8.98 4.99
C ILE A 222 15.32 -8.06 4.00
N CYS A 223 14.87 -8.07 2.74
CA CYS A 223 15.27 -7.05 1.78
C CYS A 223 14.67 -5.72 2.23
N ARG A 224 15.36 -5.04 3.15
CA ARG A 224 15.09 -3.63 3.42
C ARG A 224 15.61 -2.87 2.21
N LEU A 225 14.74 -2.62 1.25
CA LEU A 225 14.94 -1.48 0.37
C LEU A 225 15.12 -0.27 1.29
N LEU A 226 16.34 0.29 1.25
CA LEU A 226 16.72 1.42 2.09
C LEU A 226 15.66 2.52 1.89
N PRO A 227 15.20 3.17 2.98
CA PRO A 227 14.31 4.31 2.85
C PRO A 227 14.91 5.27 1.84
N ILE A 228 14.08 5.67 0.89
CA ILE A 228 14.39 6.59 -0.19
C ILE A 228 14.62 7.99 0.42
N GLU A 229 15.75 8.15 1.11
CA GLU A 229 16.27 9.46 1.53
C GLU A 229 16.87 10.20 0.31
N TYR A 230 17.12 9.47 -0.78
CA TYR A 230 17.64 10.01 -2.04
C TYR A 230 16.61 10.76 -2.90
N GLU A 231 15.31 10.45 -2.88
CA GLU A 231 14.35 11.19 -3.73
C GLU A 231 14.04 12.58 -3.20
N LEU A 232 13.92 12.75 -1.87
CA LEU A 232 13.79 14.09 -1.29
C LEU A 232 15.09 14.89 -1.43
N PHE A 233 16.26 14.23 -1.37
CA PHE A 233 17.54 14.86 -1.68
C PHE A 233 17.61 15.29 -3.15
N MET A 234 17.24 14.44 -4.10
CA MET A 234 17.22 14.76 -5.53
C MET A 234 16.22 15.88 -5.86
N VAL A 235 15.01 15.85 -5.30
CA VAL A 235 14.03 16.94 -5.43
C VAL A 235 14.58 18.24 -4.85
N ARG A 236 15.25 18.18 -3.69
CA ARG A 236 15.94 19.34 -3.10
C ARG A 236 17.07 19.84 -4.02
N GLN A 237 17.90 18.97 -4.58
CA GLN A 237 18.97 19.37 -5.51
C GLN A 237 18.40 19.99 -6.79
N ILE A 238 17.34 19.42 -7.37
CA ILE A 238 16.66 19.96 -8.55
C ILE A 238 16.05 21.35 -8.26
N LEU A 239 15.46 21.53 -7.08
CA LEU A 239 14.90 22.82 -6.66
C LEU A 239 15.98 23.87 -6.33
N LEU A 240 17.13 23.45 -5.79
CA LEU A 240 18.27 24.34 -5.51
C LEU A 240 18.99 24.79 -6.79
N VAL A 241 19.20 23.87 -7.75
CA VAL A 241 19.78 24.17 -9.08
C VAL A 241 18.86 25.11 -9.87
N ARG A 242 17.53 25.00 -9.73
CA ARG A 242 16.59 25.95 -10.36
C ARG A 242 16.57 27.34 -9.72
N ASN A 243 17.05 27.51 -8.50
CA ASN A 243 17.12 28.83 -7.86
C ASN A 243 18.41 29.59 -8.21
N THR A 244 19.47 28.90 -8.64
CA THR A 244 20.70 29.55 -9.13
C THR A 244 20.55 30.16 -10.52
N ASP A 245 19.59 29.67 -11.33
CA ASP A 245 19.35 30.16 -12.69
C ASP A 245 18.47 31.43 -12.79
N LYS A 246 18.00 31.98 -11.66
CA LYS A 246 17.20 33.22 -11.68
C LYS A 246 18.01 34.50 -11.90
N ASP A 247 19.34 34.42 -11.84
CA ASP A 247 20.25 35.54 -12.13
C ASP A 247 21.01 35.40 -13.46
N ALA A 248 20.76 34.35 -14.24
CA ALA A 248 21.36 34.18 -15.56
C ALA A 248 20.59 34.99 -16.62
N ILE A 249 20.98 36.25 -16.77
CA ILE A 249 20.58 37.09 -17.92
C ILE A 249 21.02 36.38 -19.20
N ILE A 250 20.07 35.85 -19.96
CA ILE A 250 20.31 35.35 -21.32
C ILE A 250 20.48 36.57 -22.23
N THR A 251 21.71 36.97 -22.51
CA THR A 251 22.01 37.83 -23.66
C THR A 251 22.13 36.96 -24.91
N GLU A 252 21.35 37.30 -25.93
CA GLU A 252 21.50 36.76 -27.29
C GLU A 252 22.90 37.06 -27.84
N ARG A 253 23.54 36.05 -28.47
CA ARG A 253 24.61 36.05 -29.51
C ARG A 253 25.53 34.84 -29.27
N GLN A 254 25.89 33.98 -30.21
CA GLN A 254 25.95 34.08 -31.67
C GLN A 254 25.70 32.70 -32.31
N ILE A 255 24.98 32.73 -33.41
CA ILE A 255 25.12 31.79 -34.52
C ILE A 255 26.47 32.05 -35.19
N LYS A 256 27.31 31.02 -35.31
CA LYS A 256 28.19 30.75 -36.46
C LYS A 256 28.45 29.26 -36.54
#